data_AF-A0A496LJQ7-F1
#
_entry.id   AF-A0A496LJQ7-F1
#
_cell.length_a   1.000
_cell.length_b   1.000
_cell.length_c   1.000
_cell.angle_alpha   90.00
_cell.angle_beta   90.00
_cell.angle_gamma   90.00
#
_symmetry.space_group_name_H-M   'P 1'
#
loop_
_entity.id
_entity.type
_entity.pdbx_description
1 polymer ?
#
loop_
_entity_poly.entity_id
_entity_poly.type
_entity_poly.pdbx_seq_one_letter_code
_entity_poly.pdbx_strand_id
1 'polypeptide(L)'
;MFNEKQIKILQEELDSSRIRTREKAGIKLSYLEGFDVIEAANNIFGFGSWSYSIVSLGQVSQETNNNQNAVVCYKAVVKVDVFSLDHSKCITRQDVGFGTGVAKSLAYAHENGAKE
;
A
#
# COMPACT_ATOMS: atom_id res chain seq x y z
N MET A 1 -19.87 4.90 -9.65
CA MET A 1 -20.12 6.02 -8.73
C MET A 1 -20.84 5.49 -7.50
N PHE A 2 -20.57 6.08 -6.33
CA PHE A 2 -20.88 5.50 -5.02
C PHE A 2 -22.34 5.73 -4.58
N ASN A 3 -22.90 4.75 -3.86
CA ASN A 3 -24.22 4.89 -3.22
C ASN A 3 -24.12 5.60 -1.86
N GLU A 4 -25.26 5.94 -1.26
CA GLU A 4 -25.31 6.67 0.02
C GLU A 4 -24.58 5.94 1.16
N LYS A 5 -24.71 4.60 1.24
CA LYS A 5 -24.02 3.79 2.25
C LYS A 5 -22.50 3.86 2.09
N GLN A 6 -22.01 3.76 0.86
CA GLN A 6 -20.58 3.87 0.55
C GLN A 6 -20.04 5.26 0.88
N ILE A 7 -20.76 6.32 0.49
CA ILE A 7 -20.36 7.70 0.79
C ILE A 7 -20.29 7.92 2.29
N LYS A 8 -21.28 7.45 3.05
CA LYS A 8 -21.28 7.56 4.51
C LYS A 8 -20.03 6.92 5.12
N ILE A 9 -19.71 5.67 4.76
CA ILE A 9 -18.52 4.97 5.28
C ILE A 9 -17.23 5.69 4.88
N LEU A 10 -17.14 6.20 3.63
CA LEU A 10 -15.96 6.93 3.16
C LEU A 10 -15.78 8.30 3.84
N GLN A 11 -16.82 8.85 4.45
CA GLN A 11 -16.79 10.11 5.20
C GLN A 11 -16.55 9.91 6.71
N GLU A 12 -16.68 8.69 7.20
CA GLU A 12 -16.42 8.37 8.60
C GLU A 12 -14.94 8.51 8.92
N GLU A 13 -14.64 8.99 10.14
CA GLU A 13 -13.26 9.00 10.63
C GLU A 13 -12.76 7.56 10.79
N LEU A 14 -11.45 7.39 10.59
CA LEU A 14 -10.81 6.10 10.76
C LEU A 14 -10.94 5.63 12.21
N ASP A 15 -11.44 4.41 12.41
CA ASP A 15 -11.42 3.78 13.73
C ASP A 15 -9.98 3.67 14.23
N SER A 16 -9.68 4.35 15.33
CA SER A 16 -8.37 4.35 15.97
C SER A 16 -7.86 2.96 16.33
N SER A 17 -8.75 1.98 16.53
CA SER A 17 -8.38 0.58 16.80
C SER A 17 -7.63 -0.08 15.62
N ARG A 18 -7.81 0.43 14.40
CA ARG A 18 -7.14 -0.04 13.18
C ARG A 18 -5.72 0.52 13.03
N ILE A 19 -5.46 1.66 13.67
CA ILE A 19 -4.18 2.35 13.55
C ILE A 19 -3.10 1.54 14.29
N ARG A 20 -2.04 1.21 13.57
CA ARG A 20 -0.82 0.61 14.13
C ARG A 20 0.26 1.66 14.24
N THR A 21 1.21 1.42 15.14
CA THR A 21 2.35 2.30 15.34
C THR A 21 3.63 1.50 15.27
N ARG A 22 4.61 2.00 14.52
CA ARG A 22 5.98 1.48 14.52
C ARG A 22 6.94 2.57 14.96
N GLU A 23 8.04 2.17 15.58
CA GLU A 23 9.12 3.08 15.96
C GLU A 23 10.33 2.86 15.04
N LYS A 24 10.83 3.92 14.42
CA LYS A 24 12.02 3.88 13.55
C LYS A 24 12.84 5.13 13.78
N ALA A 25 14.12 4.96 14.11
CA ALA A 25 15.05 6.05 14.41
C ALA A 25 14.53 7.05 15.48
N GLY A 26 13.86 6.53 16.52
CA GLY A 26 13.27 7.34 17.60
C GLY A 26 12.00 8.11 17.22
N ILE A 27 11.48 7.92 16.01
CA ILE A 27 10.20 8.50 15.56
C ILE A 27 9.13 7.42 15.59
N LYS A 28 7.98 7.74 16.20
CA LYS A 28 6.77 6.92 16.12
C LYS A 28 5.96 7.30 14.89
N LEU A 29 5.67 6.32 14.06
CA LEU A 29 4.92 6.48 12.82
C LEU A 29 3.64 5.65 12.89
N SER A 30 2.51 6.30 12.64
CA SER A 30 1.21 5.65 12.53
C SER A 30 0.95 5.16 11.10
N TYR A 31 0.36 3.98 10.96
CA TYR A 31 0.04 3.37 9.67
C TYR A 31 -1.15 2.41 9.78
N LEU A 32 -1.68 2.01 8.62
CA LEU A 32 -2.64 0.92 8.49
C LEU A 32 -1.94 -0.29 7.86
N GLU A 33 -2.32 -1.49 8.31
CA GLU A 33 -1.85 -2.74 7.73
C GLU A 33 -2.47 -2.94 6.32
N GLY A 34 -1.69 -3.48 5.38
CA GLY A 34 -2.16 -3.67 4.00
C GLY A 34 -3.41 -4.55 3.90
N PHE A 35 -3.48 -5.63 4.69
CA PHE A 35 -4.65 -6.53 4.69
C PHE A 35 -5.92 -5.82 5.17
N ASP A 36 -5.80 -4.93 6.16
CA ASP A 36 -6.91 -4.16 6.74
C ASP A 36 -7.45 -3.12 5.74
N VAL A 37 -6.58 -2.49 4.95
CA VAL A 37 -6.98 -1.59 3.86
C VAL A 37 -7.68 -2.36 2.73
N ILE A 38 -7.17 -3.54 2.37
CA ILE A 38 -7.78 -4.41 1.35
C ILE A 38 -9.17 -4.89 1.81
N GLU A 39 -9.31 -5.31 3.06
CA GLU A 39 -10.59 -5.72 3.64
C GLU A 39 -11.59 -4.55 3.66
N ALA A 40 -11.15 -3.35 4.03
CA ALA A 40 -12.00 -2.16 3.98
C ALA A 40 -12.47 -1.86 2.54
N ALA A 41 -11.60 -1.95 1.55
CA ALA A 41 -11.99 -1.78 0.15
C ALA A 41 -13.01 -2.84 -0.30
N ASN A 42 -12.83 -4.11 0.09
CA ASN A 42 -13.80 -5.17 -0.16
C ASN A 42 -15.16 -4.90 0.50
N ASN A 43 -15.16 -4.40 1.73
CA ASN A 43 -16.39 -4.09 2.48
C ASN A 43 -17.14 -2.87 1.91
N ILE A 44 -16.41 -1.86 1.42
CA ILE A 44 -17.00 -0.63 0.88
C ILE A 44 -17.46 -0.86 -0.57
N PHE A 45 -16.58 -1.38 -1.44
CA PHE A 45 -16.82 -1.43 -2.88
C PHE A 45 -17.35 -2.80 -3.35
N GLY A 46 -17.16 -3.85 -2.57
CA GLY A 46 -17.44 -5.22 -2.96
C GLY A 46 -16.28 -5.83 -3.77
N PHE A 47 -16.08 -7.14 -3.62
CA PHE A 47 -14.97 -7.88 -4.24
C PHE A 47 -14.85 -7.74 -5.77
N GLY A 48 -15.95 -7.41 -6.46
CA GLY A 48 -15.97 -7.22 -7.92
C GLY A 48 -15.85 -5.78 -8.39
N SER A 49 -16.06 -4.78 -7.52
CA SER A 49 -16.18 -3.37 -7.94
C SER A 49 -14.94 -2.52 -7.62
N TRP A 50 -13.82 -3.14 -7.29
CA TRP A 50 -12.53 -2.45 -7.24
C TRP A 50 -11.39 -3.39 -7.64
N SER A 51 -10.28 -2.81 -8.07
CA SER A 51 -9.04 -3.54 -8.36
C SER A 51 -7.83 -2.62 -8.15
N TYR A 52 -6.66 -3.22 -8.00
CA TYR A 52 -5.40 -2.49 -8.07
C TYR A 52 -4.41 -3.20 -8.99
N SER A 53 -3.47 -2.44 -9.52
CA SER A 53 -2.41 -2.95 -10.40
C SER A 53 -1.10 -2.19 -10.15
N ILE A 54 0.02 -2.91 -10.27
CA ILE A 54 1.35 -2.32 -10.24
C ILE A 54 1.66 -1.84 -11.66
N VAL A 55 1.65 -0.53 -11.86
CA VAL A 55 1.96 0.11 -13.17
C VAL A 55 3.45 0.00 -13.47
N SER A 56 4.29 0.18 -12.46
CA SER A 56 5.73 -0.02 -12.55
C SER A 56 6.30 -0.36 -11.20
N LEU A 57 7.32 -1.22 -11.18
CA LEU A 57 8.16 -1.50 -10.01
C LEU A 57 9.62 -1.38 -10.46
N GLY A 58 10.34 -0.42 -9.88
CA GLY A 58 11.73 -0.16 -10.24
C GLY A 58 12.63 -0.12 -9.02
N GLN A 59 13.78 -0.80 -9.11
CA GLN A 59 14.87 -0.60 -8.16
C GLN A 59 15.45 0.80 -8.37
N VAL A 60 15.58 1.58 -7.30
CA VAL A 60 16.07 2.97 -7.36
C VAL A 60 17.43 3.15 -6.70
N SER A 61 17.80 2.29 -5.76
CA SER A 61 19.15 2.26 -5.18
C SER A 61 19.50 0.88 -4.65
N GLN A 62 20.80 0.63 -4.52
CA GLN A 62 21.37 -0.54 -3.86
C GLN A 62 22.72 -0.18 -3.28
N GLU A 63 22.92 -0.47 -2.00
CA GLU A 63 24.13 -0.16 -1.26
C GLU A 63 24.41 -1.20 -0.16
N THR A 64 25.57 -1.09 0.47
CA THR A 64 25.92 -1.87 1.67
C THR A 64 26.08 -0.91 2.83
N ASN A 65 25.33 -1.13 3.92
CA ASN A 65 25.44 -0.27 5.09
C ASN A 65 26.63 -0.66 5.99
N ASN A 66 26.88 0.13 7.04
CA ASN A 66 27.98 -0.08 7.99
C ASN A 66 27.97 -1.46 8.69
N ASN A 67 26.81 -2.11 8.74
CA ASN A 67 26.66 -3.45 9.32
C ASN A 67 26.88 -4.57 8.29
N GLN A 68 27.40 -4.24 7.10
CA GLN A 68 27.58 -5.17 5.98
C GLN A 68 26.27 -5.86 5.57
N ASN A 69 25.14 -5.13 5.62
CA ASN A 69 23.88 -5.60 5.06
C ASN A 69 23.66 -4.95 3.70
N ALA A 70 23.10 -5.70 2.75
CA ALA A 70 22.55 -5.14 1.54
C ALA A 70 21.32 -4.30 1.89
N VAL A 71 21.25 -3.11 1.31
CA VAL A 71 20.11 -2.19 1.40
C VAL A 71 19.65 -1.93 -0.03
N VAL A 72 18.41 -2.32 -0.35
CA VAL A 72 17.84 -2.15 -1.69
C VAL A 72 16.52 -1.40 -1.57
N CYS A 73 16.36 -0.37 -2.38
CA CYS A 73 15.15 0.44 -2.41
C CYS A 73 14.38 0.26 -3.72
N TYR A 74 13.07 0.18 -3.61
CA TYR A 74 12.15 0.11 -4.74
C TYR A 74 11.15 1.25 -4.70
N LYS A 75 10.78 1.73 -5.89
CA LYS A 75 9.63 2.59 -6.10
C LYS A 75 8.58 1.83 -6.90
N ALA A 76 7.36 1.78 -6.38
CA ALA A 76 6.20 1.30 -7.09
C ALA A 76 5.34 2.48 -7.55
N VAL A 77 4.71 2.36 -8.72
CA VAL A 77 3.56 3.17 -9.11
C VAL A 77 2.37 2.23 -9.09
N VAL A 78 1.39 2.52 -8.24
CA VAL A 78 0.21 1.68 -8.05
C VAL A 78 -1.01 2.43 -8.55
N LYS A 79 -1.85 1.74 -9.33
CA LYS A 79 -3.13 2.24 -9.81
C LYS A 79 -4.26 1.49 -9.12
N VAL A 80 -5.23 2.24 -8.61
CA VAL A 80 -6.49 1.71 -8.06
C VAL A 80 -7.64 2.16 -8.95
N ASP A 81 -8.46 1.20 -9.36
CA ASP A 81 -9.66 1.41 -10.14
C ASP A 81 -10.87 0.99 -9.30
N VAL A 82 -11.89 1.86 -9.24
CA VAL A 82 -13.16 1.57 -8.55
C VAL A 82 -14.33 1.79 -9.50
N PHE A 83 -15.21 0.78 -9.58
CA PHE A 83 -16.31 0.70 -10.52
C PHE A 83 -17.65 1.01 -9.85
N SER A 84 -18.65 1.50 -10.60
CA SER A 84 -20.04 1.41 -10.15
C SER A 84 -20.49 -0.06 -10.07
N LEU A 85 -21.58 -0.30 -9.32
CA LEU A 85 -22.18 -1.63 -9.18
C LEU A 85 -22.60 -2.26 -10.53
N ASP A 86 -22.99 -1.43 -11.50
CA ASP A 86 -23.35 -1.84 -12.86
C ASP A 86 -22.14 -1.82 -13.83
N HIS A 87 -20.94 -1.52 -13.33
CA HIS A 87 -19.70 -1.34 -14.10
C HIS A 87 -19.75 -0.29 -15.23
N SER A 88 -20.76 0.58 -15.27
CA SER A 88 -20.90 1.62 -16.29
C SER A 88 -19.95 2.81 -16.11
N LYS A 89 -19.41 3.00 -14.91
CA LYS A 89 -18.51 4.10 -14.55
C LYS A 89 -17.29 3.58 -13.80
N CYS A 90 -16.12 4.16 -14.07
CA CYS A 90 -14.86 3.85 -13.39
C CYS A 90 -14.20 5.14 -12.88
N ILE A 91 -13.63 5.09 -11.68
CA ILE A 91 -12.77 6.13 -11.11
C ILE A 91 -11.40 5.52 -10.90
N THR A 92 -10.38 6.16 -11.47
CA THR A 92 -8.98 5.76 -11.34
C THR A 92 -8.21 6.74 -10.46
N ARG A 93 -7.32 6.20 -9.61
CA ARG A 93 -6.30 6.95 -8.88
C ARG A 93 -4.96 6.25 -9.04
N GLN A 94 -3.88 7.02 -9.06
CA GLN A 94 -2.52 6.51 -9.05
C GLN A 94 -1.72 7.21 -7.97
N ASP A 95 -0.85 6.46 -7.33
CA ASP A 95 0.11 7.00 -6.37
C ASP A 95 1.41 6.19 -6.39
N VAL A 96 2.39 6.64 -5.63
CA VAL A 96 3.70 6.01 -5.49
C VAL A 96 3.86 5.34 -4.13
N GLY A 97 4.44 4.13 -4.15
CA GLY A 97 4.90 3.40 -2.97
C GLY A 97 6.42 3.34 -2.94
N PHE A 98 6.98 3.17 -1.74
CA PHE A 98 8.42 3.02 -1.57
C PHE A 98 8.72 1.95 -0.51
N GLY A 99 9.54 0.97 -0.90
CA GLY A 99 9.93 -0.13 -0.04
C GLY A 99 11.44 -0.18 0.14
N THR A 100 11.90 -0.49 1.36
CA THR A 100 13.32 -0.59 1.71
C THR A 100 13.62 -1.97 2.31
N GLY A 101 14.33 -2.80 1.55
CA GLY A 101 14.78 -4.10 2.03
C GLY A 101 16.19 -4.01 2.60
N VAL A 102 16.35 -4.42 3.87
CA VAL A 102 17.65 -4.51 4.54
C VAL A 102 17.88 -5.95 4.97
N ALA A 103 18.89 -6.62 4.42
CA ALA A 103 19.20 -8.00 4.77
C ALA A 103 20.67 -8.35 4.52
N LYS A 104 21.14 -9.45 5.14
CA LYS A 104 22.47 -10.01 4.87
C LYS A 104 22.59 -10.57 3.46
N SER A 105 21.54 -11.26 3.00
CA SER A 105 21.45 -11.77 1.64
C SER A 105 20.84 -10.71 0.73
N LEU A 106 21.46 -10.51 -0.44
CA LEU A 106 20.93 -9.62 -1.47
C LEU A 106 19.53 -10.07 -1.93
N ALA A 107 19.27 -11.38 -2.01
CA ALA A 107 17.96 -11.90 -2.40
C ALA A 107 16.85 -11.50 -1.42
N TYR A 108 17.11 -11.58 -0.11
CA TYR A 108 16.15 -11.14 0.90
C TYR A 108 15.97 -9.63 0.92
N ALA A 109 17.02 -8.85 0.63
CA ALA A 109 16.90 -7.41 0.50
C ALA A 109 16.01 -7.03 -0.70
N HIS A 110 16.16 -7.70 -1.85
CA HIS A 110 15.26 -7.49 -2.98
C HIS A 110 13.82 -7.88 -2.65
N GLU A 111 13.60 -9.05 -2.03
CA GLU A 111 12.27 -9.52 -1.66
C GLU A 111 11.57 -8.53 -0.73
N ASN A 112 12.23 -8.12 0.36
CA ASN A 112 11.64 -7.22 1.35
C ASN A 112 11.35 -5.84 0.74
N GLY A 113 12.30 -5.28 -0.01
CA GLY A 113 12.14 -3.95 -0.60
C GLY A 113 11.08 -3.90 -1.69
N ALA A 114 10.91 -4.97 -2.47
CA ALA A 114 9.92 -5.03 -3.54
C ALA A 114 8.48 -5.30 -3.04
N LYS A 115 8.31 -5.83 -1.82
CA LYS A 115 7.00 -6.22 -1.26
C LYS A 115 6.42 -5.22 -0.25
N GLU A 116 7.23 -4.30 0.29
CA GLU A 116 6.78 -3.22 1.17
C GLU A 116 6.00 -2.15 0.38
#